data_AF-A0A812XUH6-F1
#
_entry.id   AF-A0A812XUH6-F1
#
_cell.length_a   1.000
_cell.length_b   1.000
_cell.length_c   1.000
_cell.angle_alpha   90.00
_cell.angle_beta   90.00
_cell.angle_gamma   90.00
#
_symmetry.space_group_name_H-M   'P 1'
#
loop_
_entity.id
_entity.type
_entity.pdbx_description
1 polymer ?
#
loop_
_entity_poly.entity_id
_entity_poly.type
_entity_poly.pdbx_seq_one_letter_code
_entity_poly.pdbx_strand_id
1 'polypeptide(L)'
;MVVALPMISCMMAYRSVTRMWMICANSKVGSLGYVEDFNCEKTWLARLVVCQNMYNTNLLLADVYESWALLHFADLALKIITASQTKQVQTISDRDVTDNVAARMGKSLHSLTKQGVYLFMGTCFMQAIYHLLTTSVEAYLGGAVTLPFSQTVYRIRTQVHYLFLGMGIVASTAAINNVITVERTFAESLKHFEPDLKFWSIKILLTLGFMQSMLLEIPPLSYLSVTEQDLFYASILSAECFGVSLLQWRAWKPSEKWLEDLRDAQLQMHEPTSSRWTPIH
;
A
#
# COMPACT_ATOMS: atom_id res chain seq x y z
N MET A 1 6.11 -3.36 9.78
CA MET A 1 5.74 -2.87 8.44
C MET A 1 4.75 -1.72 8.52
N VAL A 2 3.55 -1.90 9.09
CA VAL A 2 2.50 -0.87 9.19
C VAL A 2 3.03 0.47 9.75
N VAL A 3 3.77 0.44 10.86
CA VAL A 3 4.35 1.63 11.51
C VAL A 3 5.40 2.35 10.64
N ALA A 4 6.06 1.65 9.71
CA ALA A 4 7.07 2.23 8.83
C ALA A 4 6.46 2.89 7.58
N LEU A 5 5.16 2.67 7.32
CA LEU A 5 4.50 3.12 6.10
C LEU A 5 4.63 4.64 5.87
N PRO A 6 4.30 5.52 6.84
CA PRO A 6 4.34 6.96 6.60
C PRO A 6 5.75 7.48 6.36
N MET A 7 6.76 6.86 6.97
CA MET A 7 8.16 7.20 6.74
C MET A 7 8.57 6.90 5.30
N ILE A 8 8.20 5.72 4.79
CA ILE A 8 8.52 5.34 3.41
C ILE A 8 7.74 6.22 2.42
N SER A 9 6.44 6.41 2.62
CA SER A 9 5.62 7.28 1.77
C SER A 9 6.11 8.72 1.78
N CYS A 10 6.48 9.26 2.95
CA CYS A 10 7.06 10.60 3.07
C CYS A 10 8.40 10.71 2.33
N MET A 11 9.28 9.71 2.46
CA MET A 11 10.55 9.68 1.74
C MET A 11 10.35 9.66 0.21
N MET A 12 9.38 8.88 -0.29
CA MET A 12 9.06 8.84 -1.72
C MET A 12 8.46 10.15 -2.20
N ALA A 13 7.49 10.72 -1.46
CA ALA A 13 6.89 12.01 -1.76
C ALA A 13 7.93 13.14 -1.77
N TYR A 14 8.81 13.19 -0.76
CA TYR A 14 9.89 14.16 -0.69
C TYR A 14 10.86 14.03 -1.88
N ARG A 15 11.25 12.80 -2.25
CA ARG A 15 12.06 12.58 -3.46
C ARG A 15 11.34 13.10 -4.70
N SER A 16 10.05 12.85 -4.85
CA SER A 16 9.23 13.38 -5.94
C SER A 16 9.21 14.92 -5.97
N VAL A 17 9.07 15.58 -4.81
CA VAL A 17 9.19 17.04 -4.68
C VAL A 17 10.56 17.53 -5.16
N THR A 18 11.65 16.90 -4.72
CA THR A 18 13.00 17.31 -5.16
C THR A 18 13.20 17.18 -6.67
N ARG A 19 12.60 16.15 -7.30
CA ARG A 19 12.66 15.98 -8.76
C ARG A 19 11.89 17.06 -9.51
N MET A 20 10.70 17.41 -9.05
CA MET A 20 9.93 18.50 -9.66
C MET A 20 10.62 19.85 -9.46
N TRP A 21 11.22 20.10 -8.30
CA TRP A 21 12.03 21.30 -8.07
C TRP A 21 13.25 21.39 -8.97
N MET A 22 13.97 20.28 -9.17
CA MET A 22 15.07 20.23 -10.13
C MET A 22 14.60 20.61 -11.54
N ILE A 23 13.38 20.20 -11.90
CA ILE A 23 12.78 20.54 -13.19
C ILE A 23 12.52 22.06 -13.25
N CYS A 24 11.77 22.61 -12.30
CA CYS A 24 11.43 24.04 -12.27
C CYS A 24 12.66 24.95 -12.23
N ALA A 25 13.69 24.56 -11.47
CA ALA A 25 14.94 25.31 -11.36
C ALA A 25 15.89 25.14 -12.56
N ASN A 26 15.54 24.27 -13.53
CA ASN A 26 16.43 23.87 -14.64
C ASN A 26 17.83 23.43 -14.14
N SER A 27 17.88 22.82 -12.95
CA SER A 27 19.13 22.47 -12.30
C SER A 27 19.77 21.25 -12.98
N LYS A 28 21.06 21.35 -13.31
CA LYS A 28 21.84 20.27 -13.96
C LYS A 28 22.56 19.36 -12.95
N VAL A 29 22.19 19.41 -11.66
CA VAL A 29 22.93 18.73 -10.59
C VAL A 29 22.68 17.22 -10.62
N GLY A 30 23.76 16.42 -10.56
CA GLY A 30 23.75 14.95 -10.46
C GLY A 30 23.96 14.20 -11.77
N SER A 31 23.97 12.86 -11.73
CA SER A 31 24.17 12.00 -12.92
C SER A 31 23.08 12.17 -13.99
N LEU A 32 21.94 12.76 -13.63
CA LEU A 32 20.82 13.10 -14.53
C LEU A 32 21.04 14.37 -15.37
N GLY A 33 22.15 15.08 -15.18
CA GLY A 33 22.52 16.25 -15.99
C GLY A 33 22.80 15.91 -17.47
N TYR A 34 22.93 14.63 -17.81
CA TYR A 34 23.36 14.14 -19.12
C TYR A 34 22.35 13.16 -19.76
N VAL A 35 21.05 13.31 -19.49
CA VAL A 35 20.04 12.51 -20.22
C VAL A 35 20.00 12.98 -21.68
N GLU A 36 20.22 12.05 -22.59
CA GLU A 36 20.14 12.25 -24.04
C GLU A 36 18.74 11.86 -24.54
N ASP A 37 18.26 12.58 -25.55
CA ASP A 37 17.01 12.26 -26.23
C ASP A 37 17.17 11.17 -27.29
N PHE A 38 16.10 10.92 -28.06
CA PHE A 38 16.09 9.94 -29.15
C PHE A 38 17.10 10.22 -30.27
N ASN A 39 17.56 11.47 -30.41
CA ASN A 39 18.56 11.89 -31.37
C ASN A 39 19.96 11.94 -30.76
N CYS A 40 20.13 11.42 -29.54
CA CYS A 40 21.35 11.54 -28.73
C CYS A 40 21.70 13.01 -28.38
N GLU A 41 20.72 13.92 -28.43
CA GLU A 41 20.91 15.31 -28.06
C GLU A 41 20.57 15.52 -26.59
N LYS A 42 21.38 16.31 -25.89
CA LYS A 42 21.16 16.65 -24.48
C LYS A 42 20.09 17.73 -24.38
N THR A 43 18.83 17.33 -24.54
CA THR A 43 17.71 18.25 -24.49
C THR A 43 17.09 18.32 -23.10
N TRP A 44 16.58 19.50 -22.78
CA TRP A 44 15.78 19.72 -21.58
C TRP A 44 14.58 18.77 -21.50
N LEU A 45 13.95 18.51 -22.64
CA LEU A 45 12.76 17.67 -22.75
C LEU A 45 13.01 16.22 -22.32
N ALA A 46 14.14 15.61 -22.72
CA ALA A 46 14.49 14.27 -22.29
C ALA A 46 14.64 14.18 -20.76
N ARG A 47 15.28 15.20 -20.15
CA ARG A 47 15.42 15.27 -18.69
C ARG A 47 14.07 15.43 -17.99
N LEU A 48 13.17 16.26 -18.53
CA LEU A 48 11.81 16.41 -18.03
C LEU A 48 11.10 15.05 -17.99
N VAL A 49 11.10 14.31 -19.10
CA VAL A 49 10.44 12.99 -19.22
C VAL A 49 11.00 11.99 -18.20
N VAL A 50 12.33 11.88 -18.10
CA VAL A 50 12.96 10.95 -17.13
C VAL A 50 12.63 11.33 -15.69
N CYS A 51 12.68 12.62 -15.34
CA CYS A 51 12.34 13.07 -14.00
C CYS A 51 10.86 12.82 -13.66
N GLN A 52 9.96 12.98 -14.63
CA GLN A 52 8.54 12.69 -14.46
C GLN A 52 8.27 11.18 -14.35
N ASN A 53 9.01 10.34 -15.07
CA ASN A 53 8.95 8.88 -14.92
C ASN A 53 9.47 8.43 -13.55
N MET A 54 10.57 9.03 -13.05
CA MET A 54 11.07 8.78 -11.70
C MET A 54 10.07 9.22 -10.62
N TYR A 55 9.42 10.37 -10.81
CA TYR A 55 8.37 10.86 -9.94
C TYR A 55 7.22 9.85 -9.82
N ASN A 56 6.70 9.38 -10.95
CA ASN A 56 5.64 8.39 -11.00
C ASN A 56 6.09 7.07 -10.34
N THR A 57 7.31 6.63 -10.61
CA THR A 57 7.86 5.40 -10.02
C THR A 57 7.96 5.48 -8.50
N ASN A 58 8.34 6.62 -7.93
CA ASN A 58 8.38 6.81 -6.47
C ASN A 58 6.98 6.67 -5.84
N LEU A 59 5.96 7.27 -6.45
CA LEU A 59 4.58 7.19 -5.96
C LEU A 59 4.04 5.76 -6.05
N LEU A 60 4.26 5.07 -7.17
CA LEU A 60 3.86 3.67 -7.33
C LEU A 60 4.56 2.74 -6.34
N LEU A 61 5.82 3.02 -6.01
CA LEU A 61 6.52 2.27 -4.98
C LEU A 61 5.89 2.51 -3.60
N ALA A 62 5.45 3.74 -3.29
CA ALA A 62 4.69 4.01 -2.07
C ALA A 62 3.39 3.20 -2.02
N ASP A 63 2.64 3.09 -3.13
CA ASP A 63 1.42 2.27 -3.22
C ASP A 63 1.70 0.77 -2.98
N VAL A 64 2.85 0.25 -3.43
CA VAL A 64 3.28 -1.12 -3.12
C VAL A 64 3.50 -1.30 -1.62
N TYR A 65 4.16 -0.35 -0.95
CA TYR A 65 4.35 -0.42 0.50
C TYR A 65 3.03 -0.29 1.27
N GLU A 66 2.10 0.54 0.77
CA GLU A 66 0.77 0.68 1.33
C GLU A 66 -0.05 -0.60 1.22
N SER A 67 -0.12 -1.20 0.02
CA SER A 67 -0.83 -2.47 -0.18
C SER A 67 -0.23 -3.61 0.65
N TRP A 68 1.10 -3.63 0.84
CA TRP A 68 1.76 -4.58 1.73
C TRP A 68 1.43 -4.30 3.21
N ALA A 69 1.43 -3.04 3.64
CA ALA A 69 1.00 -2.68 4.99
C ALA A 69 -0.45 -3.12 5.26
N LEU A 70 -1.35 -2.95 4.28
CA LEU A 70 -2.74 -3.39 4.35
C LEU A 70 -2.85 -4.92 4.47
N LEU A 71 -2.03 -5.68 3.75
CA LEU A 71 -1.96 -7.15 3.89
C LEU A 71 -1.59 -7.56 5.32
N HIS A 72 -0.55 -6.93 5.89
CA HIS A 72 -0.16 -7.21 7.27
C HIS A 72 -1.22 -6.81 8.29
N PHE A 73 -1.92 -5.71 8.05
CA PHE A 73 -3.04 -5.30 8.89
C PHE A 73 -4.20 -6.30 8.85
N ALA A 74 -4.59 -6.76 7.67
CA ALA A 74 -5.63 -7.77 7.51
C ALA A 74 -5.25 -9.09 8.20
N ASP A 75 -4.01 -9.55 8.03
CA ASP A 75 -3.51 -10.77 8.66
C ASP A 75 -3.47 -10.65 10.20
N LEU A 76 -3.11 -9.47 10.72
CA LEU A 76 -3.16 -9.17 12.15
C LEU A 76 -4.59 -9.17 12.70
N ALA A 77 -5.52 -8.49 12.03
CA ALA A 77 -6.92 -8.44 12.45
C ALA A 77 -7.53 -9.85 12.51
N LEU A 78 -7.26 -10.69 11.50
CA LEU A 78 -7.74 -12.08 11.46
C LEU A 78 -7.13 -12.94 12.57
N LYS A 79 -5.85 -12.74 12.93
CA LYS A 79 -5.22 -13.42 14.07
C LYS A 79 -5.89 -13.05 15.40
N ILE A 80 -6.20 -11.76 15.60
CA ILE A 80 -6.87 -11.27 16.81
C ILE A 80 -8.29 -11.84 16.91
N ILE A 81 -9.04 -11.85 15.80
CA ILE A 81 -10.38 -12.45 15.75
C ILE A 81 -10.31 -13.93 16.13
N THR A 82 -9.35 -14.66 15.56
CA THR A 82 -9.15 -16.09 15.86
C THR A 82 -8.83 -16.32 17.35
N ALA A 83 -7.92 -15.52 17.92
CA ALA A 83 -7.57 -15.61 19.33
C ALA A 83 -8.76 -15.29 20.26
N SER A 84 -9.55 -14.27 19.92
CA SER A 84 -10.77 -13.91 20.65
C SER A 84 -11.81 -15.03 20.62
N GLN A 85 -12.01 -15.66 19.46
CA GLN A 85 -12.94 -16.78 19.32
C GLN A 85 -12.50 -17.99 20.15
N THR A 86 -11.20 -18.33 20.16
CA THR A 86 -10.70 -19.43 20.98
C THR A 86 -10.94 -19.20 22.48
N LYS A 87 -10.76 -17.96 22.97
CA LYS A 87 -11.05 -17.61 24.38
C LYS A 87 -12.55 -17.74 24.70
N GLN A 88 -13.43 -17.27 23.82
CA GLN A 88 -14.88 -17.39 24.02
C GLN A 88 -15.35 -18.85 24.06
N VAL A 89 -14.85 -19.69 23.14
CA VAL A 89 -15.15 -21.13 23.10
C VAL A 89 -14.72 -21.81 24.40
N GLN A 90 -13.56 -21.46 24.96
CA GLN A 90 -13.09 -21.99 26.25
C GLN A 90 -13.97 -21.62 27.45
N THR A 91 -14.86 -20.64 27.33
CA THR A 91 -15.72 -20.19 28.44
C THR A 91 -17.09 -20.87 28.44
N ILE A 92 -17.59 -21.31 27.27
CA ILE A 92 -18.93 -21.91 27.14
C ILE A 92 -18.77 -23.44 27.10
N SER A 93 -19.43 -24.16 28.01
CA SER A 93 -19.24 -25.61 28.25
C SER A 93 -20.13 -26.53 27.38
N ASP A 94 -20.99 -25.99 26.51
CA ASP A 94 -21.90 -26.76 25.63
C ASP A 94 -21.48 -26.59 24.15
N ARG A 95 -20.58 -27.47 23.67
CA ARG A 95 -19.52 -27.07 22.70
C ARG A 95 -19.61 -27.52 21.23
N ASP A 96 -20.15 -28.68 20.86
CA ASP A 96 -19.70 -29.23 19.56
C ASP A 96 -20.31 -28.62 18.29
N VAL A 97 -21.57 -28.16 18.30
CA VAL A 97 -22.24 -27.74 17.05
C VAL A 97 -21.88 -26.30 16.67
N THR A 98 -21.87 -25.39 17.64
CA THR A 98 -21.57 -23.96 17.44
C THR A 98 -20.11 -23.72 17.05
N ASP A 99 -19.19 -24.52 17.61
CA ASP A 99 -17.75 -24.42 17.33
C ASP A 99 -17.44 -24.73 15.86
N ASN A 100 -18.12 -25.73 15.30
CA ASN A 100 -17.93 -26.13 13.91
C ASN A 100 -18.39 -25.06 12.92
N VAL A 101 -19.49 -24.35 13.22
CA VAL A 101 -20.00 -23.26 12.36
C VAL A 101 -19.11 -22.03 12.45
N ALA A 102 -18.72 -21.62 13.66
CA ALA A 102 -17.85 -20.46 13.87
C ALA A 102 -16.47 -20.66 13.22
N ALA A 103 -15.88 -21.84 13.37
CA ALA A 103 -14.59 -22.17 12.77
C ALA A 103 -14.65 -22.18 11.23
N ARG A 104 -15.73 -22.69 10.64
CA ARG A 104 -15.92 -22.66 9.17
C ARG A 104 -16.10 -21.23 8.67
N MET A 105 -16.90 -20.42 9.36
CA MET A 105 -17.12 -19.02 8.99
C MET A 105 -15.83 -18.20 9.07
N GLY A 106 -15.03 -18.39 10.12
CA GLY A 106 -13.73 -17.76 10.28
C GLY A 106 -12.76 -18.11 9.14
N LYS A 107 -12.68 -19.39 8.74
CA LYS A 107 -11.84 -19.83 7.61
C LYS A 107 -12.27 -19.21 6.28
N SER A 108 -13.58 -19.17 6.00
CA SER A 108 -14.11 -18.57 4.78
C SER A 108 -13.85 -17.07 4.71
N LEU A 109 -14.10 -16.35 5.81
CA LEU A 109 -13.84 -14.90 5.90
C LEU A 109 -12.35 -14.59 5.81
N HIS A 110 -11.49 -15.41 6.43
CA HIS A 110 -10.05 -15.30 6.30
C HIS A 110 -9.60 -15.40 4.83
N SER A 111 -10.04 -16.45 4.13
CA SER A 111 -9.67 -16.66 2.73
C SER A 111 -10.17 -15.53 1.82
N LEU A 112 -11.43 -15.12 1.98
CA LEU A 112 -12.04 -14.09 1.13
C LEU A 112 -11.37 -12.72 1.32
N THR A 113 -11.13 -12.33 2.57
CA THR A 113 -10.50 -11.04 2.90
C THR A 113 -9.09 -10.98 2.33
N LYS A 114 -8.34 -12.06 2.52
CA LYS A 114 -6.96 -12.16 2.07
C LYS A 114 -6.86 -12.16 0.54
N GLN A 115 -7.80 -12.80 -0.16
CA GLN A 115 -7.84 -12.80 -1.62
C GLN A 115 -7.99 -11.39 -2.21
N GLY A 116 -8.90 -10.56 -1.67
CA GLY A 116 -9.07 -9.18 -2.13
C GLY A 116 -7.80 -8.34 -1.95
N VAL A 117 -7.15 -8.44 -0.79
CA VAL A 117 -5.91 -7.71 -0.51
C VAL A 117 -4.74 -8.22 -1.35
N TYR A 118 -4.65 -9.52 -1.61
CA TYR A 118 -3.63 -10.08 -2.52
C TYR A 118 -3.80 -9.61 -3.96
N LEU A 119 -5.04 -9.55 -4.46
CA LEU A 119 -5.30 -9.01 -5.78
C LEU A 119 -4.81 -7.56 -5.85
N PHE A 120 -5.18 -6.72 -4.88
CA PHE A 120 -4.73 -5.33 -4.81
C PHE A 120 -3.21 -5.20 -4.78
N MET A 121 -2.53 -5.91 -3.88
CA MET A 121 -1.06 -5.91 -3.80
C MET A 121 -0.42 -6.37 -5.12
N GLY A 122 -0.98 -7.40 -5.75
CA GLY A 122 -0.53 -7.88 -7.06
C GLY A 122 -0.63 -6.82 -8.14
N THR A 123 -1.74 -6.05 -8.17
CA THR A 123 -1.90 -4.94 -9.13
C THR A 123 -0.85 -3.85 -8.94
N CYS A 124 -0.66 -3.37 -7.71
CA CYS A 124 0.33 -2.33 -7.39
C CYS A 124 1.74 -2.80 -7.74
N PHE A 125 2.07 -4.06 -7.40
CA PHE A 125 3.39 -4.62 -7.67
C PHE A 125 3.69 -4.75 -9.16
N MET A 126 2.73 -5.27 -9.94
CA MET A 126 2.88 -5.38 -11.40
C MET A 126 3.01 -4.00 -12.06
N GLN A 127 2.23 -3.01 -11.61
CA GLN A 127 2.31 -1.64 -12.09
C GLN A 127 3.68 -1.00 -11.75
N ALA A 128 4.15 -1.16 -10.52
CA ALA A 128 5.46 -0.65 -10.11
C ALA A 128 6.61 -1.30 -10.89
N ILE A 129 6.57 -2.61 -11.13
CA ILE A 129 7.56 -3.31 -11.96
C ILE A 129 7.56 -2.76 -13.38
N TYR A 130 6.39 -2.63 -14.00
CA TYR A 130 6.28 -2.08 -15.36
C TYR A 130 6.91 -0.68 -15.45
N HIS A 131 6.59 0.20 -14.51
CA HIS A 131 7.15 1.56 -14.47
C HIS A 131 8.65 1.58 -14.17
N LEU A 132 9.12 0.74 -13.25
CA LEU A 132 10.54 0.64 -12.91
C LEU A 132 11.36 0.14 -14.10
N LEU A 133 10.89 -0.88 -14.80
CA LEU A 133 11.55 -1.44 -15.98
C LEU A 133 11.61 -0.43 -17.12
N THR A 134 10.48 0.22 -17.45
CA THR A 134 10.42 1.24 -18.50
C THR A 134 11.31 2.44 -18.18
N THR A 135 11.25 2.96 -16.95
CA THR A 135 12.11 4.07 -16.50
C THR A 135 13.59 3.68 -16.49
N SER A 136 13.93 2.46 -16.06
CA SER A 136 15.32 2.01 -16.03
C SER A 136 15.89 1.82 -17.43
N VAL A 137 15.11 1.26 -18.36
CA VAL A 137 15.53 1.11 -19.76
C VAL A 137 15.78 2.48 -20.38
N GLU A 138 14.87 3.43 -20.20
CA GLU A 138 15.04 4.79 -20.71
C GLU A 138 16.24 5.52 -20.08
N ALA A 139 16.45 5.35 -18.77
CA ALA A 139 17.52 6.06 -18.05
C ALA A 139 18.93 5.51 -18.33
N TYR A 140 19.08 4.19 -18.52
CA TYR A 140 20.40 3.54 -18.57
C TYR A 140 20.84 3.09 -19.96
N LEU A 141 19.93 2.75 -20.88
CA LEU A 141 20.31 2.15 -22.18
C LEU A 141 20.49 3.18 -23.32
N GLY A 142 20.09 4.45 -23.13
CA GLY A 142 20.33 5.53 -24.10
C GLY A 142 19.59 5.39 -25.44
N GLY A 143 19.58 6.46 -26.25
CA GLY A 143 18.68 6.60 -27.41
C GLY A 143 18.82 5.52 -28.51
N ALA A 144 20.04 5.16 -28.91
CA ALA A 144 20.24 4.33 -30.11
C ALA A 144 19.67 2.89 -30.00
N VAL A 145 19.77 2.26 -28.83
CA VAL A 145 19.25 0.90 -28.60
C VAL A 145 17.78 0.92 -28.17
N THR A 146 17.34 2.03 -27.55
CA THR A 146 15.99 2.13 -26.99
C THR A 146 14.93 2.57 -27.99
N LEU A 147 15.28 3.21 -29.11
CA LEU A 147 14.34 3.70 -30.14
C LEU A 147 13.20 2.72 -30.52
N PRO A 148 13.46 1.46 -30.94
CA PRO A 148 12.38 0.55 -31.31
C PRO A 148 11.55 0.09 -30.09
N PHE A 149 12.19 -0.04 -28.94
CA PHE A 149 11.53 -0.42 -27.68
C PHE A 149 10.65 0.72 -27.15
N SER A 150 11.16 1.95 -27.11
CA SER A 150 10.46 3.14 -26.62
C SER A 150 9.24 3.46 -27.48
N GLN A 151 9.33 3.32 -28.81
CA GLN A 151 8.18 3.54 -29.69
C GLN A 151 7.07 2.52 -29.45
N THR A 152 7.43 1.26 -29.21
CA THR A 152 6.47 0.19 -28.88
C THR A 152 5.85 0.43 -27.51
N VAL A 153 6.68 0.72 -26.50
CA VAL A 153 6.25 1.03 -25.14
C VAL A 153 5.33 2.24 -25.13
N TYR A 154 5.65 3.31 -25.85
CA TYR A 154 4.83 4.52 -25.93
C TYR A 154 3.42 4.24 -26.49
N ARG A 155 3.32 3.39 -27.54
CA ARG A 155 2.02 3.00 -28.10
C ARG A 155 1.15 2.23 -27.11
N ILE A 156 1.74 1.31 -26.34
CA ILE A 156 0.98 0.49 -25.37
C ILE A 156 0.80 1.20 -24.02
N ARG A 157 1.61 2.21 -23.70
CA ARG A 157 1.66 2.87 -22.38
C ARG A 157 0.30 3.37 -21.94
N THR A 158 -0.43 4.05 -22.83
CA THR A 158 -1.76 4.59 -22.52
C THR A 158 -2.76 3.48 -22.21
N GLN A 159 -2.74 2.38 -22.98
CA GLN A 159 -3.62 1.23 -22.75
C GLN A 159 -3.29 0.52 -21.43
N VAL A 160 -2.00 0.27 -21.19
CA VAL A 160 -1.50 -0.35 -19.96
C VAL A 160 -1.81 0.53 -18.75
N HIS A 161 -1.71 1.84 -18.88
CA HIS A 161 -2.07 2.80 -17.83
C HIS A 161 -3.55 2.69 -17.45
N TYR A 162 -4.47 2.76 -18.43
CA TYR A 162 -5.90 2.63 -18.15
C TYR A 162 -6.26 1.23 -17.62
N LEU A 163 -5.58 0.19 -18.10
CA LEU A 163 -5.74 -1.18 -17.59
C LEU A 163 -5.38 -1.24 -16.10
N PHE A 164 -4.22 -0.72 -15.71
CA PHE A 164 -3.78 -0.70 -14.31
C PHE A 164 -4.67 0.19 -13.44
N LEU A 165 -5.09 1.35 -13.95
CA LEU A 165 -6.02 2.24 -13.23
C LEU A 165 -7.35 1.51 -12.93
N GLY A 166 -7.96 0.89 -13.93
CA GLY A 166 -9.20 0.13 -13.75
C GLY A 166 -9.02 -1.06 -12.80
N MET A 167 -7.93 -1.82 -12.96
CA MET A 167 -7.62 -2.97 -12.11
C MET A 167 -7.37 -2.54 -10.65
N GLY A 168 -6.64 -1.44 -10.45
CA GLY A 168 -6.36 -0.86 -9.14
C GLY A 168 -7.62 -0.37 -8.43
N ILE A 169 -8.53 0.30 -9.15
CA ILE A 169 -9.83 0.73 -8.58
C ILE A 169 -10.67 -0.48 -8.15
N VAL A 170 -10.81 -1.49 -9.01
CA VAL A 170 -11.60 -2.69 -8.68
C VAL A 170 -10.98 -3.47 -7.52
N ALA A 171 -9.67 -3.69 -7.56
CA ALA A 171 -8.97 -4.46 -6.53
C ALA A 171 -8.94 -3.74 -5.18
N SER A 172 -8.68 -2.42 -5.16
CA SER A 172 -8.73 -1.62 -3.93
C SER A 172 -10.14 -1.56 -3.34
N THR A 173 -11.18 -1.38 -4.17
CA THR A 173 -12.57 -1.39 -3.72
C THR A 173 -12.94 -2.74 -3.10
N ALA A 174 -12.56 -3.85 -3.75
CA ALA A 174 -12.78 -5.19 -3.22
C ALA A 174 -12.04 -5.43 -1.90
N ALA A 175 -10.76 -5.03 -1.82
CA ALA A 175 -9.96 -5.15 -0.60
C ALA A 175 -10.57 -4.34 0.56
N ILE A 176 -10.94 -3.08 0.32
CA ILE A 176 -11.56 -2.20 1.32
C ILE A 176 -12.90 -2.77 1.78
N ASN A 177 -13.75 -3.20 0.84
CA ASN A 177 -15.06 -3.74 1.18
C ASN A 177 -14.94 -5.01 2.04
N ASN A 178 -13.96 -5.87 1.73
CA ASN A 178 -13.71 -7.07 2.52
C ASN A 178 -13.24 -6.73 3.94
N VAL A 179 -12.34 -5.75 4.10
CA VAL A 179 -11.87 -5.32 5.43
C VAL A 179 -13.01 -4.69 6.24
N ILE A 180 -13.82 -3.82 5.64
CA ILE A 180 -14.99 -3.21 6.30
C ILE A 180 -16.01 -4.29 6.70
N THR A 181 -16.21 -5.30 5.85
CA THR A 181 -17.11 -6.42 6.17
C THR A 181 -16.60 -7.18 7.40
N VAL A 182 -15.31 -7.51 7.45
CA VAL A 182 -14.70 -8.16 8.63
C VAL A 182 -14.85 -7.31 9.88
N GLU A 183 -14.58 -6.01 9.78
CA GLU A 183 -14.72 -5.08 10.90
C GLU A 183 -16.16 -5.05 11.44
N ARG A 184 -17.15 -4.90 10.56
CA ARG A 184 -18.57 -4.88 10.96
C ARG A 184 -19.04 -6.22 11.52
N THR A 185 -18.61 -7.33 10.92
CA THR A 185 -18.98 -8.68 11.38
C THR A 185 -18.37 -9.03 12.73
N PHE A 186 -17.19 -8.50 13.05
CA PHE A 186 -16.46 -8.81 14.28
C PHE A 186 -16.24 -7.60 15.19
N ALA A 187 -17.10 -6.59 15.12
CA ALA A 187 -16.97 -5.35 15.86
C ALA A 187 -16.87 -5.59 17.39
N GLU A 188 -17.64 -6.54 17.92
CA GLU A 188 -17.58 -6.92 19.33
C GLU A 188 -16.23 -7.56 19.71
N SER A 189 -15.75 -8.52 18.91
CA SER A 189 -14.46 -9.18 19.12
C SER A 189 -13.27 -8.23 18.98
N LEU A 190 -13.43 -7.15 18.20
CA LEU A 190 -12.41 -6.14 17.96
C LEU A 190 -12.51 -4.93 18.89
N LYS A 191 -13.45 -4.90 19.85
CA LYS A 191 -13.66 -3.73 20.72
C LYS A 191 -12.39 -3.29 21.48
N HIS A 192 -11.54 -4.23 21.88
CA HIS A 192 -10.24 -3.93 22.54
C HIS A 192 -9.11 -3.61 21.56
N PHE A 193 -9.28 -3.93 20.28
CA PHE A 193 -8.29 -3.65 19.25
C PHE A 193 -8.39 -2.21 18.75
N GLU A 194 -9.55 -1.56 18.91
CA GLU A 194 -9.85 -0.21 18.37
C GLU A 194 -9.53 -0.13 16.85
N PRO A 195 -10.20 -0.97 16.02
CA PRO A 195 -9.87 -1.12 14.61
C PRO A 195 -10.02 0.18 13.84
N ASP A 196 -10.98 1.03 14.18
CA ASP A 196 -11.28 2.26 13.45
C ASP A 196 -10.04 3.15 13.27
N LEU A 197 -9.39 3.54 14.37
CA LEU A 197 -8.24 4.43 14.33
C LEU A 197 -7.04 3.82 13.59
N LYS A 198 -6.82 2.51 13.78
CA LYS A 198 -5.72 1.78 13.13
C LYS A 198 -5.98 1.61 11.64
N PHE A 199 -7.22 1.32 11.26
CA PHE A 199 -7.63 1.20 9.87
C PHE A 199 -7.52 2.53 9.15
N TRP A 200 -8.04 3.62 9.74
CA TRP A 200 -7.89 4.96 9.18
C TRP A 200 -6.42 5.37 9.07
N SER A 201 -5.56 4.98 10.00
CA SER A 201 -4.11 5.27 9.93
C SER A 201 -3.38 4.63 8.73
N ILE A 202 -4.00 3.64 8.09
CA ILE A 202 -3.47 2.98 6.89
C ILE A 202 -4.20 3.51 5.66
N LYS A 203 -5.54 3.62 5.73
CA LYS A 203 -6.40 3.97 4.58
C LYS A 203 -6.33 5.43 4.17
N ILE A 204 -6.01 6.33 5.11
CA ILE A 204 -6.10 7.77 4.86
C ILE A 204 -5.18 8.21 3.71
N LEU A 205 -4.02 7.57 3.52
CA LEU A 205 -3.09 7.87 2.42
C LEU A 205 -3.71 7.57 1.05
N LEU A 206 -4.23 6.36 0.84
CA LEU A 206 -4.91 6.01 -0.41
C LEU A 206 -6.10 6.95 -0.72
N THR A 207 -6.91 7.27 0.31
CA THR A 207 -8.07 8.15 0.10
C THR A 207 -7.67 9.59 -0.20
N LEU A 208 -6.63 10.10 0.46
CA LEU A 208 -6.14 11.47 0.23
C LEU A 208 -5.48 11.58 -1.13
N GLY A 209 -4.64 10.62 -1.52
CA GLY A 209 -4.04 10.59 -2.85
C GLY A 209 -5.09 10.59 -3.96
N PHE A 210 -6.17 9.83 -3.80
CA PHE A 210 -7.29 9.84 -4.75
C PHE A 210 -8.06 11.17 -4.76
N MET A 211 -8.37 11.72 -3.58
CA MET A 211 -9.05 13.03 -3.49
C MET A 211 -8.20 14.15 -4.10
N GLN A 212 -6.89 14.15 -3.87
CA GLN A 212 -5.97 15.10 -4.48
C GLN A 212 -6.00 15.01 -6.01
N SER A 213 -5.95 13.81 -6.58
CA SER A 213 -6.06 13.63 -8.03
C SER A 213 -7.37 14.19 -8.57
N MET A 214 -8.49 14.02 -7.85
CA MET A 214 -9.76 14.65 -8.23
C MET A 214 -9.73 16.17 -8.10
N LEU A 215 -9.14 16.71 -7.04
CA LEU A 215 -9.06 18.16 -6.80
C LEU A 215 -8.20 18.87 -7.85
N LEU A 216 -7.14 18.23 -8.35
CA LEU A 216 -6.29 18.79 -9.41
C LEU A 216 -7.02 19.00 -10.74
N GLU A 217 -8.08 18.22 -11.00
CA GLU A 217 -8.91 18.38 -12.19
C GLU A 217 -9.92 19.53 -12.07
N ILE A 218 -10.07 20.13 -10.88
CA ILE A 218 -11.05 21.19 -10.59
C ILE A 218 -10.37 22.58 -10.62
N PRO A 219 -10.96 23.61 -11.26
CA PRO A 219 -10.43 24.98 -11.20
C PRO A 219 -10.36 25.53 -9.76
N PRO A 220 -9.32 26.31 -9.39
CA PRO A 220 -8.27 26.85 -10.26
C PRO A 220 -7.07 25.92 -10.46
N LEU A 221 -7.03 24.75 -9.81
CA LEU A 221 -5.87 23.85 -9.84
C LEU A 221 -5.64 23.24 -11.23
N SER A 222 -6.71 23.02 -11.99
CA SER A 222 -6.59 22.52 -13.37
C SER A 222 -5.95 23.51 -14.36
N TYR A 223 -5.75 24.77 -13.96
CA TYR A 223 -5.02 25.77 -14.76
C TYR A 223 -3.50 25.70 -14.58
N LEU A 224 -3.02 24.97 -13.57
CA LEU A 224 -1.60 24.76 -13.34
C LEU A 224 -1.02 23.86 -14.44
N SER A 225 0.24 24.08 -14.82
CA SER A 225 0.95 23.15 -15.70
C SER A 225 1.12 21.78 -15.03
N VAL A 226 1.31 20.73 -15.82
CA VAL A 226 1.45 19.35 -15.29
C VAL A 226 2.57 19.26 -14.24
N THR A 227 3.69 19.94 -14.46
CA THR A 227 4.79 19.97 -13.49
C THR A 227 4.42 20.70 -12.19
N GLU A 228 3.65 21.79 -12.28
CA GLU A 228 3.16 22.51 -11.10
C GLU A 228 2.14 21.68 -10.33
N GLN A 229 1.25 20.97 -11.03
CA GLN A 229 0.31 20.02 -10.41
C GLN A 229 1.04 18.89 -9.71
N ASP A 230 2.02 18.25 -10.37
CA ASP A 230 2.85 17.18 -9.79
C ASP A 230 3.64 17.68 -8.56
N LEU A 231 4.19 18.89 -8.63
CA LEU A 231 4.90 19.50 -7.51
C LEU A 231 3.95 19.77 -6.32
N PHE A 232 2.78 20.33 -6.60
CA PHE A 232 1.76 20.62 -5.60
C PHE A 232 1.26 19.33 -4.94
N TYR A 233 0.93 18.32 -5.75
CA TYR A 233 0.51 16.99 -5.31
C TYR A 233 1.51 16.37 -4.34
N ALA A 234 2.78 16.22 -4.76
CA ALA A 234 3.79 15.57 -3.93
C ALA A 234 4.12 16.39 -2.66
N SER A 235 3.99 17.72 -2.72
CA SER A 235 4.19 18.58 -1.55
C SER A 235 3.09 18.37 -0.51
N ILE A 236 1.82 18.34 -0.93
CA ILE A 236 0.70 18.05 -0.02
C ILE A 236 0.80 16.63 0.51
N LEU A 237 1.06 15.64 -0.35
CA LEU A 237 1.22 14.25 0.08
C LEU A 237 2.32 14.09 1.14
N SER A 238 3.43 14.83 1.01
CA SER A 238 4.49 14.85 2.02
C SER A 238 4.00 15.43 3.36
N ALA A 239 3.24 16.53 3.34
CA ALA A 239 2.65 17.11 4.54
C ALA A 239 1.58 16.20 5.18
N GLU A 240 0.78 15.52 4.37
CA GLU A 240 -0.20 14.56 4.84
C GLU A 240 0.46 13.35 5.49
N CYS A 241 1.54 12.81 4.92
CA CYS A 241 2.31 11.71 5.51
C CYS A 241 2.81 12.04 6.92
N PHE A 242 3.12 13.32 7.21
CA PHE A 242 3.41 13.77 8.56
C PHE A 242 2.19 13.67 9.49
N GLY A 243 1.01 14.12 9.04
CA GLY A 243 -0.24 13.93 9.76
C GLY A 243 -0.56 12.44 10.02
N VAL A 244 -0.34 11.58 9.03
CA VAL A 244 -0.52 10.13 9.17
C VAL A 244 0.47 9.53 10.16
N SER A 245 1.70 10.02 10.21
CA SER A 245 2.69 9.61 11.21
C SER A 245 2.22 9.91 12.63
N LEU A 246 1.63 11.09 12.87
CA LEU A 246 1.04 11.45 14.17
C LEU A 246 -0.17 10.57 14.51
N LEU A 247 -1.03 10.29 13.52
CA LEU A 247 -2.16 9.40 13.70
C LEU A 247 -1.71 7.97 14.03
N GLN A 248 -0.69 7.45 13.34
CA GLN A 248 -0.12 6.13 13.62
C GLN A 248 0.52 6.07 15.01
N TRP A 249 1.27 7.11 15.41
CA TRP A 249 1.83 7.17 16.75
C TRP A 249 0.74 7.08 17.83
N ARG A 250 -0.41 7.74 17.61
CA ARG A 250 -1.55 7.68 18.53
C ARG A 250 -2.27 6.33 18.51
N ALA A 251 -2.44 5.75 17.31
CA ALA A 251 -3.24 4.55 17.09
C ALA A 251 -2.52 3.24 17.45
N TRP A 252 -1.19 3.23 17.53
CA TRP A 252 -0.39 2.01 17.77
C TRP A 252 0.43 2.13 19.05
N LYS A 253 -0.21 1.96 20.21
CA LYS A 253 0.50 2.00 21.50
C LYS A 253 1.11 0.63 21.83
N PRO A 254 2.34 0.57 22.37
CA PRO A 254 2.98 -0.69 22.71
C PRO A 254 2.36 -1.40 23.93
N SER A 255 1.57 -0.69 24.73
CA SER A 255 0.95 -1.17 25.98
C SER A 255 -0.49 -1.66 25.79
N GLU A 256 -0.88 -2.07 24.58
CA GLU A 256 -2.25 -2.48 24.28
C GLU A 256 -2.48 -3.95 24.61
N LYS A 257 -3.58 -4.24 25.32
CA LYS A 257 -3.91 -5.58 25.85
C LYS A 257 -3.96 -6.68 24.78
N TRP A 258 -4.43 -6.36 23.56
CA TRP A 258 -4.50 -7.35 22.48
C TRP A 258 -3.12 -7.88 22.06
N LEU A 259 -2.02 -7.15 22.31
CA LEU A 259 -0.66 -7.64 22.08
C LEU A 259 -0.32 -8.78 23.04
N GLU A 260 -0.74 -8.64 24.31
CA GLU A 260 -0.57 -9.69 25.32
C GLU A 260 -1.44 -10.89 24.98
N ASP A 261 -2.71 -10.67 24.62
CA ASP A 261 -3.63 -11.72 24.19
C ASP A 261 -3.08 -12.53 23.01
N LEU A 262 -2.46 -11.84 22.03
CA LEU A 262 -1.85 -12.47 20.87
C LEU A 262 -0.60 -13.27 21.25
N ARG A 263 0.25 -12.73 22.14
CA ARG A 263 1.44 -13.42 22.65
C ARG A 263 1.06 -14.70 23.39
N ASP A 264 0.05 -14.63 24.26
CA ASP A 264 -0.42 -15.78 25.02
C ASP A 264 -0.99 -16.87 24.10
N ALA A 265 -1.77 -16.47 23.09
CA ALA A 265 -2.29 -17.38 22.07
C ALA A 265 -1.16 -18.06 21.27
N GLN A 266 -0.08 -17.32 20.95
CA GLN A 266 1.09 -17.88 20.27
C GLN A 266 1.86 -18.87 21.16
N LEU A 267 2.00 -18.58 22.45
CA LEU A 267 2.64 -19.49 23.41
C LEU A 267 1.86 -20.81 23.54
N GLN A 268 0.53 -20.75 23.62
CA GLN A 268 -0.32 -21.94 23.66
C GLN A 268 -0.22 -22.80 22.39
N MET A 269 0.02 -22.20 21.22
CA MET A 269 0.22 -22.96 19.98
C MET A 269 1.61 -23.61 19.87
N HIS A 270 2.61 -23.07 20.57
CA HIS A 270 3.98 -23.59 20.55
C HIS A 270 4.30 -24.56 21.68
N GLU A 271 3.47 -24.64 22.72
CA GLU A 271 3.63 -25.64 23.77
C GLU A 271 3.44 -27.04 23.15
N PRO A 272 4.51 -27.84 22.99
CA PRO A 272 4.40 -29.12 22.32
C PRO A 272 3.50 -30.01 23.16
N THR A 273 2.57 -30.72 22.51
CA THR A 273 1.62 -31.71 23.05
C THR A 273 2.26 -32.90 23.79
N SER A 274 3.51 -32.77 24.19
CA SER A 274 4.33 -33.67 25.01
C SER A 274 3.71 -34.07 26.35
N SER A 275 2.73 -33.33 26.88
CA SER A 275 2.02 -33.70 28.11
C SER A 275 0.77 -34.58 27.91
N ARG A 276 0.40 -34.93 26.67
CA ARG A 276 -0.76 -35.77 26.36
C ARG A 276 -0.40 -37.26 26.13
N TRP A 277 0.72 -37.72 26.69
CA TRP A 277 1.00 -39.14 26.85
C TRP A 277 0.49 -39.60 28.22
N THR A 278 -0.81 -39.87 28.33
CA THR A 278 -1.31 -40.68 29.44
C THR A 278 -0.83 -42.12 29.24
N PRO A 279 -0.10 -42.71 30.19
CA PRO A 279 0.25 -44.12 30.10
C PRO A 279 -1.04 -44.94 30.07
N ILE A 280 -1.23 -45.67 28.96
CA ILE A 280 -2.31 -46.65 28.83
C ILE A 280 -1.90 -47.82 29.73
N HIS A 281 -2.60 -47.98 30.85
CA HIS A 281 -2.50 -49.14 31.74
C HIS A 281 -3.55 -50.18 31.37
#